data_AF-A0A6B3H694-F1
#
_entry.id   AF-A0A6B3H694-F1
#
_cell.length_a   1.000
_cell.length_b   1.000
_cell.length_c   1.000
_cell.angle_alpha   90.00
_cell.angle_beta   90.00
_cell.angle_gamma   90.00
#
_symmetry.space_group_name_H-M   'P 1'
#
loop_
_entity.id
_entity.type
_entity.pdbx_description
1 polymer ?
#
loop_
_entity_poly.entity_id
_entity_poly.type
_entity_poly.pdbx_seq_one_letter_code
_entity_poly.pdbx_strand_id
1 'polypeptide(L)'
;MVAMTNSAAVLADTAAYAAAVEQASVAAAAYYATGESALDDDAYDRLARGIAAYEADHPEEVLAASPTGKVAGGAAVGDVPHTVPMLSLDNV
;
A
#
# COMPACT_ATOMS: atom_id res chain seq x y z
N MET A 1 25.97 -4.07 5.04
CA MET A 1 24.69 -3.60 4.46
C MET A 1 23.79 -3.25 5.63
N VAL A 2 23.40 -1.98 5.73
CA VAL A 2 22.77 -1.39 6.92
C VAL A 2 21.36 -1.94 7.07
N ALA A 3 21.09 -2.63 8.17
CA ALA A 3 19.73 -2.91 8.61
C ALA A 3 19.06 -1.57 8.94
N MET A 4 18.24 -1.07 8.02
CA MET A 4 17.38 0.10 8.24
C MET A 4 16.23 -0.37 9.14
N THR A 5 16.47 -0.37 10.45
CA THR A 5 15.40 -0.43 11.44
C THR A 5 14.55 0.81 11.29
N ASN A 6 13.52 0.75 10.44
CA ASN A 6 12.47 1.76 10.39
C ASN A 6 11.65 1.61 11.68
N SER A 7 12.08 2.34 12.71
CA SER A 7 11.27 2.61 13.90
C SER A 7 9.90 3.11 13.46
N ALA A 8 8.87 2.77 14.23
CA ALA A 8 7.52 3.33 14.12
C ALA A 8 7.52 4.84 14.46
N ALA A 9 8.30 5.62 13.72
CA ALA A 9 8.26 7.07 13.80
C ALA A 9 6.90 7.48 13.25
N VAL A 10 6.10 8.09 14.11
CA VAL A 10 4.96 8.90 13.72
C VAL A 10 5.39 9.73 12.51
N LEU A 11 4.69 9.60 11.38
CA LEU A 11 4.98 10.36 10.17
C LEU A 11 4.70 11.83 10.51
N ALA A 12 5.75 12.58 10.81
CA ALA A 12 5.66 13.87 11.49
C ALA A 12 5.19 15.00 10.55
N ASP A 13 5.36 14.81 9.25
CA ASP A 13 5.06 15.78 8.21
C ASP A 13 4.80 15.09 6.86
N THR A 14 4.34 15.87 5.89
CA THR A 14 4.05 15.44 4.53
C THR A 14 5.28 14.84 3.82
N ALA A 15 6.50 15.26 4.16
CA ALA A 15 7.71 14.73 3.54
C ALA A 15 8.04 13.32 4.05
N ALA A 16 7.94 13.09 5.36
CA ALA A 16 8.05 11.78 5.97
C ALA A 16 6.94 10.84 5.44
N TYR A 17 5.72 11.35 5.29
CA TYR A 17 4.62 10.61 4.69
C TYR A 17 4.90 10.22 3.23
N ALA A 18 5.35 11.16 2.39
CA ALA A 18 5.67 10.88 1.00
C ALA A 18 6.78 9.83 0.85
N ALA A 19 7.83 9.91 1.67
CA ALA A 19 8.91 8.92 1.69
C ALA A 19 8.43 7.54 2.15
N ALA A 20 7.53 7.49 3.14
CA ALA A 20 6.93 6.25 3.60
C ALA A 20 6.07 5.59 2.51
N VAL A 21 5.24 6.37 1.82
CA VAL A 21 4.44 5.91 0.67
C VAL A 21 5.33 5.36 -0.44
N GLU A 22 6.38 6.09 -0.82
CA GLU A 22 7.32 5.63 -1.85
C GLU A 22 7.97 4.30 -1.45
N GLN A 23 8.51 4.22 -0.23
CA GLN A 23 9.18 3.02 0.26
C GLN A 23 8.24 1.81 0.31
N ALA A 24 7.00 2.00 0.78
CA ALA A 24 6.01 0.93 0.84
C ALA A 24 5.60 0.48 -0.58
N SER A 25 5.40 1.41 -1.52
CA SER A 25 5.00 1.07 -2.88
C SER A 25 6.10 0.35 -3.65
N VAL A 26 7.37 0.73 -3.45
CA VAL A 26 8.52 0.00 -4.01
C VAL A 26 8.65 -1.40 -3.41
N ALA A 27 8.52 -1.54 -2.08
CA ALA A 27 8.58 -2.84 -1.42
C ALA A 27 7.45 -3.78 -1.87
N ALA A 28 6.22 -3.27 -1.98
CA ALA A 28 5.08 -4.04 -2.48
C ALA A 28 5.31 -4.50 -3.93
N ALA A 29 5.73 -3.60 -4.81
CA ALA A 29 6.03 -3.95 -6.19
C ALA A 29 7.10 -5.05 -6.29
N ALA A 30 8.18 -4.96 -5.51
CA ALA A 30 9.24 -5.97 -5.50
C ALA A 30 8.74 -7.33 -4.95
N TYR A 31 7.98 -7.32 -3.84
CA TYR A 31 7.38 -8.53 -3.29
C TYR A 31 6.50 -9.26 -4.29
N TYR A 32 5.61 -8.54 -4.99
CA TYR A 32 4.70 -9.15 -5.97
C TYR A 32 5.35 -9.50 -7.31
N ALA A 33 6.44 -8.82 -7.70
CA ALA A 33 7.12 -9.09 -8.97
C ALA A 33 8.16 -10.22 -8.87
N THR A 34 9.03 -10.19 -7.86
CA THR A 34 10.17 -11.12 -7.73
C THR A 34 10.12 -11.95 -6.46
N GLY A 35 9.29 -11.60 -5.48
CA GLY A 35 9.32 -12.19 -4.14
C GLY A 35 10.46 -11.64 -3.27
N GLU A 36 11.30 -10.74 -3.79
CA GLU A 36 12.44 -10.17 -3.08
C GLU A 36 12.16 -8.71 -2.70
N SER A 37 11.58 -8.51 -1.51
CA SER A 37 11.37 -7.18 -0.93
C SER A 37 12.56 -6.75 -0.07
N ALA A 38 12.90 -5.45 -0.14
CA ALA A 38 13.88 -4.84 0.76
C ALA A 38 13.37 -4.68 2.21
N LEU A 39 12.05 -4.75 2.40
CA LEU A 39 11.39 -4.76 3.70
C LEU A 39 10.92 -6.18 4.04
N ASP A 40 11.16 -6.59 5.28
CA ASP A 40 10.46 -7.74 5.86
C ASP A 40 9.00 -7.38 6.19
N ASP A 41 8.20 -8.41 6.45
CA ASP A 41 6.75 -8.27 6.67
C ASP A 41 6.43 -7.33 7.83
N ASP A 42 7.15 -7.44 8.94
CA ASP A 42 6.92 -6.62 10.14
C ASP A 42 7.30 -5.14 9.90
N ALA A 43 8.38 -4.87 9.18
CA ALA A 43 8.74 -3.51 8.79
C ALA A 43 7.71 -2.92 7.80
N TYR A 44 7.24 -3.71 6.84
CA TYR A 44 6.18 -3.29 5.92
C TYR A 44 4.87 -2.99 6.65
N ASP A 45 4.43 -3.87 7.54
CA ASP A 45 3.19 -3.72 8.32
C ASP A 45 3.22 -2.51 9.25
N ARG A 46 4.38 -2.19 9.83
CA ARG A 46 4.55 -0.94 10.59
C ARG A 46 4.44 0.28 9.69
N LEU A 47 5.10 0.25 8.53
CA LEU A 47 5.08 1.35 7.58
C LEU A 47 3.67 1.61 7.05
N ALA A 48 2.95 0.56 6.65
CA ALA A 48 1.57 0.62 6.18
C ALA A 48 0.61 1.16 7.26
N ARG A 49 0.77 0.75 8.52
CA ARG A 49 -0.01 1.33 9.64
C ARG A 49 0.29 2.80 9.88
N GLY A 50 1.56 3.22 9.76
CA GLY A 50 1.95 4.63 9.87
C GLY A 50 1.31 5.49 8.78
N ILE A 51 1.35 5.02 7.52
CA ILE A 51 0.71 5.67 6.37
C ILE A 51 -0.80 5.80 6.60
N ALA A 52 -1.47 4.70 6.98
CA ALA A 52 -2.91 4.71 7.22
C ALA A 52 -3.33 5.66 8.36
N ALA A 53 -2.53 5.76 9.42
CA ALA A 53 -2.77 6.70 10.50
C ALA A 53 -2.61 8.16 10.03
N TYR A 54 -1.55 8.47 9.28
CA TYR A 54 -1.35 9.81 8.71
C TYR A 54 -2.52 10.23 7.81
N GLU A 55 -2.96 9.34 6.93
CA GLU A 55 -4.05 9.61 5.98
C GLU A 55 -5.42 9.76 6.64
N ALA A 56 -5.64 9.08 7.77
CA ALA A 56 -6.85 9.27 8.56
C ALA A 56 -6.92 10.68 9.17
N ASP A 57 -5.77 11.22 9.57
CA ASP A 57 -5.66 12.57 10.14
C ASP A 57 -5.58 13.66 9.05
N HIS A 58 -5.15 13.34 7.83
CA HIS A 58 -4.94 14.27 6.70
C HIS A 58 -5.58 13.76 5.39
N PRO A 59 -6.92 13.67 5.33
CA PRO A 59 -7.62 13.09 4.17
C PRO A 59 -7.41 13.86 2.86
N GLU A 60 -7.04 15.13 2.92
CA GLU A 60 -6.73 15.99 1.78
C GLU A 60 -5.31 15.79 1.22
N GLU A 61 -4.42 15.13 1.97
CA GLU A 61 -3.01 14.91 1.59
C GLU A 61 -2.74 13.52 1.02
N VAL A 62 -3.76 12.65 0.94
CA VAL A 62 -3.62 11.26 0.49
C VAL A 62 -3.01 11.19 -0.91
N LEU A 63 -1.84 10.56 -1.02
CA LEU A 63 -1.15 10.37 -2.28
C LEU A 63 -1.79 9.26 -3.11
N ALA A 64 -1.98 9.52 -4.41
CA ALA A 64 -2.48 8.51 -5.34
C ALA A 64 -1.59 7.26 -5.43
N ALA A 65 -0.31 7.35 -5.05
CA ALA A 65 0.61 6.22 -4.98
C ALA A 65 0.52 5.41 -3.68
N SER A 66 -0.29 5.85 -2.70
CA SER A 66 -0.41 5.19 -1.40
C SER A 66 -0.81 3.72 -1.55
N PRO A 67 -0.21 2.79 -0.79
CA PRO A 67 -0.59 1.38 -0.79
C PRO A 67 -1.91 1.13 -0.03
N THR A 68 -2.37 2.08 0.78
CA THR A 68 -3.59 1.92 1.58
C THR A 68 -4.83 1.82 0.68
N GLY A 69 -5.81 1.03 1.12
CA GLY A 69 -7.06 0.82 0.38
C GLY A 69 -6.91 0.09 -0.96
N LYS A 70 -5.71 -0.40 -1.32
CA LYS A 70 -5.44 -1.11 -2.56
C LYS A 70 -5.10 -2.57 -2.33
N VAL A 71 -5.53 -3.41 -3.27
CA VAL A 71 -5.09 -4.81 -3.33
C VAL A 71 -3.59 -4.84 -3.64
N ALA A 72 -2.85 -5.72 -2.94
CA ALA A 72 -1.41 -5.90 -3.14
C ALA A 72 -0.58 -4.61 -3.02
N GLY A 73 -1.01 -3.64 -2.20
CA GLY A 73 -0.33 -2.34 -2.09
C GLY A 73 -0.31 -1.55 -3.41
N GLY A 74 -1.23 -1.83 -4.33
CA GLY A 74 -1.26 -1.26 -5.67
C GLY A 74 -0.39 -1.97 -6.71
N ALA A 75 0.35 -3.02 -6.33
CA ALA A 75 1.16 -3.80 -7.26
C ALA A 75 0.31 -4.70 -8.18
N ALA A 76 -0.91 -5.05 -7.76
CA ALA A 76 -1.87 -5.77 -8.57
C ALA A 76 -2.95 -4.82 -9.09
N VAL A 77 -3.16 -4.83 -10.40
CA VAL A 77 -4.21 -4.09 -11.10
C VAL A 77 -4.83 -4.98 -12.17
N GLY A 78 -6.11 -4.76 -12.46
CA GLY A 78 -6.81 -5.41 -13.56
C GLY A 78 -8.10 -6.10 -13.13
N ASP A 79 -8.86 -6.50 -14.15
CA ASP A 79 -10.10 -7.24 -13.98
C ASP A 79 -9.83 -8.74 -14.03
N VAL A 80 -10.51 -9.49 -13.15
CA VAL A 80 -10.54 -10.95 -13.24
C VAL A 80 -11.82 -11.36 -13.96
N PRO A 81 -11.74 -11.95 -15.17
CA PRO A 81 -12.92 -12.43 -15.86
C PRO A 81 -13.61 -13.52 -15.03
N HIS A 82 -14.93 -13.44 -14.95
CA HIS A 82 -15.71 -14.38 -14.19
C HIS A 82 -15.76 -15.72 -14.94
N THR A 83 -15.61 -16.83 -14.22
CA THR A 83 -15.66 -18.18 -14.81
C THR A 83 -17.06 -18.58 -15.26
N VAL A 84 -18.08 -17.87 -14.79
CA VAL A 84 -19.48 -17.95 -15.23
C VAL A 84 -20.06 -16.54 -15.40
N PRO A 85 -20.99 -16.32 -16.35
CA PRO A 85 -21.60 -15.01 -16.55
C PRO A 85 -22.38 -14.54 -15.32
N MET A 86 -22.19 -13.28 -14.92
CA MET A 86 -23.10 -12.63 -13.97
C MET A 86 -24.34 -12.15 -14.72
N LEU A 87 -25.47 -12.81 -14.48
CA LEU A 87 -26.76 -12.39 -15.00
C LEU A 87 -27.35 -11.28 -14.12
N SER A 88 -27.87 -10.23 -14.74
CA SER A 88 -28.69 -9.23 -14.05
C SER A 88 -30.09 -9.78 -13.78
N LEU A 89 -30.73 -9.30 -12.72
CA LEU A 89 -32.16 -9.50 -12.52
C LEU A 89 -32.96 -8.54 -13.42
N ASP A 90 -34.16 -8.96 -13.81
CA ASP A 90 -35.13 -8.13 -14.51
C ASP A 90 -35.86 -7.20 -13.53
N ASN A 91 -36.27 -6.03 -14.03
CA ASN A 91 -37.11 -5.09 -13.30
C ASN A 91 -38.60 -5.33 -13.61
N VAL A 92 -39.47 -5.19 -12.60
CA VAL A 92 -40.94 -5.25 -12.72
C VAL A 92 -41.57 -3.87 -12.85
#